data_AF-A0A518C5Q8-F1
#
_entry.id   AF-A0A518C5Q8-F1
#
_cell.length_a   1.000
_cell.length_b   1.000
_cell.length_c   1.000
_cell.angle_alpha   90.00
_cell.angle_beta   90.00
_cell.angle_gamma   90.00
#
_symmetry.space_group_name_H-M   'P 1'
#
loop_
_entity.id
_entity.type
_entity.pdbx_description
1 polymer ?
#
loop_
_entity_poly.entity_id
_entity_poly.type
_entity_poly.pdbx_seq_one_letter_code
_entity_poly.pdbx_strand_id
1 'polypeptide(L)'
;MAKLNSVTLVLAILALLLGGVAYWRSGGKQDVAQVDEQVKQDIDTLREKQQALETHAADSIRAGYKRSQAALKRARQRLGELETAAAEGIKAEVEQAKKDLDTLERDTADGAKAIEKSVVDKAREAEQAVTSRVHRLEARVDVIEARHEISRAKANADSQEFDKAEQQFHEAISHIKGAKEKMADGTALDAQIDAARSSLVDAAKAVEAKAVEAKAVEAKAEQAGNKIEKAESDARALVKSLVGDDHPPEISAAK
;
A
#
# COMPACT_ATOMS: atom_id res chain seq x y z
N MET A 1 63.36 -36.05 -41.66
CA MET A 1 62.35 -35.26 -42.39
C MET A 1 61.89 -34.07 -41.53
N ALA A 2 62.71 -33.03 -41.35
CA ALA A 2 62.36 -31.85 -40.55
C ALA A 2 62.85 -30.51 -41.16
N LYS A 3 63.55 -30.54 -42.31
CA LYS A 3 64.14 -29.33 -42.94
C LYS A 3 63.27 -28.69 -44.03
N LEU A 4 62.16 -29.32 -44.43
CA LEU A 4 61.25 -28.75 -45.45
C LEU A 4 60.23 -27.73 -44.89
N ASN A 5 59.97 -27.74 -43.57
CA ASN A 5 58.99 -26.82 -42.96
C ASN A 5 59.54 -25.42 -42.64
N SER A 6 60.85 -25.26 -42.50
CA SER A 6 61.46 -23.96 -42.20
C SER A 6 61.48 -23.04 -43.41
N VAL A 7 61.66 -23.59 -44.61
CA VAL A 7 61.72 -22.81 -45.86
C VAL A 7 60.33 -22.29 -46.26
N THR A 8 59.28 -23.12 -46.10
CA THR A 8 57.90 -22.71 -46.37
C THR A 8 57.40 -21.66 -45.38
N LEU A 9 57.80 -21.73 -44.10
CA LEU A 9 57.49 -20.70 -43.11
C LEU A 9 58.14 -19.36 -43.46
N VAL A 10 59.42 -19.36 -43.84
CA VAL A 10 60.15 -18.14 -44.23
C VAL A 10 59.56 -17.53 -45.51
N LEU A 11 59.18 -18.36 -46.49
CA LEU A 11 58.48 -17.90 -47.70
C LEU A 11 57.09 -17.32 -47.40
N ALA A 12 56.32 -17.92 -46.48
CA ALA A 12 55.02 -17.40 -46.07
C ALA A 12 55.15 -16.05 -45.36
N ILE A 13 56.16 -15.89 -44.50
CA ILE A 13 56.45 -14.62 -43.82
C ILE A 13 56.87 -13.54 -44.84
N LEU A 14 57.75 -13.87 -45.80
CA LEU A 14 58.15 -12.93 -46.86
C LEU A 14 56.98 -12.54 -47.76
N ALA A 15 56.10 -13.48 -48.11
CA ALA A 15 54.91 -13.20 -48.90
C ALA A 15 53.92 -12.29 -48.14
N LEU A 16 53.75 -12.50 -46.82
CA LEU A 16 52.94 -11.62 -45.97
C LEU A 16 53.54 -10.21 -45.85
N LEU A 17 54.87 -10.10 -45.68
CA LEU A 17 55.55 -8.81 -45.63
C LEU A 17 55.45 -8.06 -46.96
N LEU A 18 55.64 -8.75 -48.09
CA LEU A 18 55.48 -8.15 -49.42
C LEU A 18 54.02 -7.76 -49.71
N GLY A 19 53.05 -8.57 -49.28
CA GLY A 19 51.63 -8.24 -49.34
C GLY A 19 51.28 -6.99 -48.53
N GLY A 20 51.83 -6.87 -47.32
CA GLY A 20 51.67 -5.69 -46.47
C GLY A 20 52.29 -4.42 -47.08
N VAL A 21 53.48 -4.53 -47.68
CA VAL A 21 54.13 -3.39 -48.36
C VAL A 21 53.39 -3.01 -49.65
N ALA A 22 52.90 -3.99 -50.41
CA ALA A 22 52.10 -3.74 -51.61
C ALA A 22 50.77 -3.06 -51.27
N TYR A 23 50.06 -3.54 -50.23
CA TYR A 23 48.83 -2.93 -49.72
C TYR A 23 49.06 -1.49 -49.25
N TRP A 24 50.17 -1.24 -48.53
CA TRP A 24 50.53 0.10 -48.08
C TRP A 24 50.90 1.05 -49.24
N ARG A 25 51.45 0.52 -50.34
CA ARG A 25 51.83 1.29 -51.53
C ARG A 25 50.66 1.49 -52.52
N SER A 26 49.67 0.60 -52.57
CA SER A 26 48.56 0.63 -53.53
C SER A 26 47.41 1.56 -53.15
N GLY A 27 47.48 2.24 -52.00
CA GLY A 27 46.39 3.09 -51.51
C GLY A 27 45.92 2.75 -50.09
N GLY A 28 46.48 1.73 -49.44
CA GLY A 28 46.08 1.35 -48.07
C GLY A 28 46.26 2.46 -47.02
N LYS A 29 47.05 3.51 -47.30
CA LYS A 29 47.08 4.72 -46.44
C LYS A 29 45.75 5.47 -46.42
N GLN A 30 45.04 5.54 -47.55
CA GLN A 30 43.70 6.15 -47.60
C GLN A 30 42.67 5.28 -46.89
N ASP A 31 42.72 3.95 -47.08
CA ASP A 31 41.84 3.02 -46.38
C ASP A 31 42.06 3.07 -44.87
N VAL A 32 43.31 3.06 -44.40
CA VAL A 32 43.64 3.17 -42.97
C VAL A 32 43.19 4.52 -42.40
N ALA A 33 43.35 5.63 -43.15
CA ALA A 33 42.88 6.94 -42.71
C ALA A 33 41.35 6.99 -42.65
N GLN A 34 40.65 6.36 -43.59
CA GLN A 34 39.19 6.29 -43.60
C GLN A 34 38.65 5.41 -42.46
N VAL A 35 39.30 4.27 -42.19
CA VAL A 35 38.97 3.41 -41.05
C VAL A 35 39.27 4.11 -39.73
N ASP A 36 40.39 4.83 -39.60
CA ASP A 36 40.71 5.61 -38.40
C ASP A 36 39.69 6.72 -38.15
N GLU A 37 39.25 7.42 -39.21
CA GLU A 37 38.21 8.44 -39.13
C GLU A 37 36.84 7.83 -38.76
N GLN A 38 36.47 6.69 -39.34
CA GLN A 38 35.23 5.99 -39.02
C GLN A 38 35.25 5.48 -37.58
N VAL A 39 36.38 4.91 -37.12
CA VAL A 39 36.54 4.47 -35.73
C VAL A 39 36.45 5.64 -34.76
N LYS A 40 37.00 6.82 -35.09
CA LYS A 40 36.82 8.03 -34.28
C LYS A 40 35.36 8.46 -34.20
N GLN A 41 34.66 8.50 -35.35
CA GLN A 41 33.24 8.84 -35.39
C GLN A 41 32.39 7.85 -34.59
N ASP A 42 32.68 6.55 -34.67
CA ASP A 42 32.00 5.52 -33.90
C ASP A 42 32.29 5.65 -32.39
N ILE A 43 33.53 5.94 -32.00
CA ILE A 43 33.92 6.20 -30.60
C ILE A 43 33.19 7.43 -30.06
N ASP A 44 33.14 8.52 -30.82
CA ASP A 44 32.47 9.74 -30.38
C ASP A 44 30.95 9.55 -30.30
N THR A 45 30.35 8.84 -31.26
CA THR A 45 28.93 8.45 -31.20
C THR A 45 28.63 7.56 -29.99
N LEU A 46 29.52 6.62 -29.65
CA LEU A 46 29.38 5.77 -28.46
C LEU A 46 29.50 6.59 -27.17
N ARG A 47 30.42 7.55 -27.11
CA ARG A 47 30.56 8.48 -25.97
C ARG A 47 29.32 9.33 -25.78
N GLU A 48 28.77 9.89 -26.86
CA GLU A 48 27.51 10.67 -26.80
C GLU A 48 26.35 9.80 -26.32
N LYS A 49 26.21 8.58 -26.83
CA LYS A 49 25.17 7.63 -26.38
C LYS A 49 25.37 7.23 -24.91
N GLN A 50 26.60 7.00 -24.47
CA GLN A 50 26.90 6.69 -23.08
C GLN A 50 26.52 7.86 -22.17
N GLN A 51 26.91 9.09 -22.53
CA GLN A 51 26.59 10.29 -21.76
C GLN A 51 25.06 10.55 -21.71
N ALA A 52 24.36 10.32 -22.82
CA ALA A 52 22.91 10.44 -22.87
C ALA A 52 22.21 9.39 -21.99
N LEU A 53 22.70 8.15 -21.99
CA LEU A 53 22.19 7.08 -21.12
C LEU A 53 22.46 7.37 -19.64
N GLU A 54 23.66 7.85 -19.30
CA GLU A 54 24.01 8.26 -17.93
C GLU A 54 23.11 9.41 -17.45
N THR A 55 22.89 10.42 -18.29
CA THR A 55 22.02 11.56 -17.96
C THR A 55 20.57 11.12 -17.78
N HIS A 56 20.03 10.33 -18.72
CA HIS A 56 18.67 9.80 -18.63
C HIS A 56 18.48 8.90 -17.41
N ALA A 57 19.46 8.05 -17.10
CA ALA A 57 19.42 7.20 -15.91
C ALA A 57 19.44 8.04 -14.63
N ALA A 58 20.32 9.05 -14.54
CA ALA A 58 20.39 9.96 -13.41
C ALA A 58 19.05 10.71 -13.19
N ASP A 59 18.43 11.18 -14.26
CA ASP A 59 17.13 11.87 -14.20
C ASP A 59 16.00 10.93 -13.77
N SER A 60 15.96 9.72 -14.31
CA SER A 60 14.99 8.69 -13.91
C SER A 60 15.12 8.35 -12.43
N ILE A 61 16.35 8.14 -11.95
CA ILE A 61 16.64 7.84 -10.54
C ILE A 61 16.20 9.03 -9.67
N ARG A 62 16.58 10.26 -10.03
CA ARG A 62 16.16 11.47 -9.30
C ARG A 62 14.63 11.61 -9.23
N ALA A 63 13.92 11.28 -10.31
CA ALA A 63 12.46 11.25 -10.32
C ALA A 63 11.88 10.13 -9.43
N GLY A 64 12.54 8.98 -9.33
CA GLY A 64 12.24 7.92 -8.38
C GLY A 64 12.30 8.42 -6.92
N TYR A 65 13.42 9.02 -6.52
CA TYR A 65 13.60 9.57 -5.18
C TYR A 65 12.57 10.64 -4.82
N LYS A 66 12.25 11.55 -5.74
CA LYS A 66 11.19 12.56 -5.52
C LYS A 66 9.84 11.92 -5.24
N ARG A 67 9.50 10.83 -5.97
CA ARG A 67 8.27 10.06 -5.73
C ARG A 67 8.30 9.40 -4.35
N SER A 68 9.41 8.78 -3.97
CA SER A 68 9.60 8.19 -2.63
C SER A 68 9.45 9.24 -1.51
N GLN A 69 10.03 10.43 -1.66
CA GLN A 69 9.88 11.53 -0.69
C GLN A 69 8.42 11.99 -0.55
N ALA A 70 7.71 12.13 -1.68
CA ALA A 70 6.30 12.49 -1.65
C ALA A 70 5.45 11.41 -0.94
N ALA A 71 5.75 10.13 -1.17
CA ALA A 71 5.12 9.01 -0.48
C ALA A 71 5.38 9.04 1.03
N LEU A 72 6.64 9.22 1.45
CA LEU A 72 7.02 9.36 2.86
C LEU A 72 6.30 10.53 3.55
N LYS A 73 6.21 11.68 2.88
CA LYS A 73 5.49 12.85 3.41
C LYS A 73 4.00 12.55 3.65
N ARG A 74 3.35 11.86 2.71
CA ARG A 74 1.94 11.45 2.86
C ARG A 74 1.77 10.44 3.99
N ALA A 75 2.65 9.45 4.09
CA ALA A 75 2.64 8.47 5.17
C ALA A 75 2.80 9.15 6.55
N ARG A 76 3.70 10.14 6.65
CA ARG A 76 3.89 10.93 7.87
C ARG A 76 2.65 11.73 8.25
N GLN A 77 2.00 12.37 7.27
CA GLN A 77 0.76 13.09 7.50
C GLN A 77 -0.33 12.16 8.06
N ARG A 78 -0.54 11.01 7.41
CA ARG A 78 -1.51 10.01 7.87
C ARG A 78 -1.22 9.49 9.27
N LEU A 79 0.04 9.19 9.58
CA LEU A 79 0.43 8.79 10.94
C LEU A 79 0.22 9.91 11.98
N GLY A 80 0.37 11.17 11.58
CA GLY A 80 0.03 12.31 12.44
C GLY A 80 -1.46 12.38 12.75
N GLU A 81 -2.30 12.20 11.73
CA GLU A 81 -3.76 12.13 11.88
C GLU A 81 -4.16 10.94 12.78
N LEU A 82 -3.57 9.76 12.55
CA LEU A 82 -3.79 8.57 13.36
C LEU A 82 -3.32 8.74 14.80
N GLU A 83 -2.20 9.41 15.07
CA GLU A 83 -1.76 9.65 16.45
C GLU A 83 -2.80 10.42 17.26
N THR A 84 -3.45 11.40 16.64
CA THR A 84 -4.50 12.19 17.32
C THR A 84 -5.79 11.41 17.55
N ALA A 85 -6.07 10.42 16.69
CA ALA A 85 -7.30 9.61 16.75
C ALA A 85 -7.12 8.27 17.48
N ALA A 86 -5.88 7.79 17.65
CA ALA A 86 -5.59 6.45 18.11
C ALA A 86 -5.89 6.24 19.60
N ALA A 87 -6.56 5.13 19.90
CA ALA A 87 -6.58 4.57 21.24
C ALA A 87 -5.15 4.22 21.71
N GLU A 88 -4.91 4.22 23.02
CA GLU A 88 -3.58 4.03 23.62
C GLU A 88 -2.81 2.81 23.08
N GLY A 89 -3.52 1.74 22.69
CA GLY A 89 -2.94 0.52 22.14
C GLY A 89 -2.28 0.65 20.76
N ILE A 90 -2.65 1.65 19.95
CA ILE A 90 -2.08 1.88 18.60
C ILE A 90 -0.96 2.93 18.64
N LYS A 91 -0.92 3.78 19.67
CA LYS A 91 0.02 4.90 19.77
C LYS A 91 1.48 4.47 19.71
N ALA A 92 1.85 3.40 20.40
CA ALA A 92 3.21 2.87 20.38
C ALA A 92 3.65 2.40 18.98
N GLU A 93 2.72 1.79 18.22
CA GLU A 93 3.00 1.33 16.86
C GLU A 93 3.13 2.49 15.87
N VAL A 94 2.29 3.52 16.02
CA VAL A 94 2.37 4.78 15.25
C VAL A 94 3.70 5.48 15.51
N GLU A 95 4.12 5.61 16.77
CA GLU A 95 5.40 6.23 17.12
C GLU A 95 6.59 5.45 16.58
N GLN A 96 6.54 4.10 16.62
CA GLN A 96 7.59 3.30 15.99
C GLN A 96 7.60 3.49 14.47
N ALA A 97 6.44 3.49 13.81
CA ALA A 97 6.35 3.71 12.37
C ALA A 97 6.88 5.09 11.96
N LYS A 98 6.65 6.13 12.77
CA LYS A 98 7.24 7.46 12.55
C LYS A 98 8.77 7.46 12.68
N LYS A 99 9.33 6.79 13.69
CA LYS A 99 10.79 6.65 13.82
C LYS A 99 11.40 5.92 12.63
N ASP A 100 10.72 4.90 12.13
CA ASP A 100 11.16 4.16 10.95
C ASP A 100 11.11 5.04 9.68
N LEU A 101 10.07 5.87 9.53
CA LEU A 101 9.97 6.87 8.45
C LEU A 101 11.08 7.93 8.54
N ASP A 102 11.35 8.48 9.72
CA ASP A 102 12.41 9.47 9.94
C ASP A 102 13.79 8.90 9.58
N THR A 103 14.01 7.63 9.91
CA THR A 103 15.26 6.93 9.56
C THR A 103 15.36 6.76 8.05
N LEU A 104 14.27 6.31 7.40
CA LEU A 104 14.25 6.12 5.95
C LEU A 104 14.38 7.44 5.17
N GLU A 105 13.84 8.54 5.70
CA GLU A 105 14.01 9.88 5.11
C GLU A 105 15.47 10.32 5.11
N ARG A 106 16.21 10.08 6.21
CA ARG A 106 17.66 10.34 6.26
C ARG A 106 18.42 9.44 5.29
N ASP A 107 18.14 8.15 5.30
CA ASP A 107 18.77 7.18 4.40
C ASP A 107 18.56 7.53 2.93
N THR A 108 17.35 7.98 2.56
CA THR A 108 17.04 8.40 1.19
C THR A 108 17.73 9.71 0.80
N ALA A 109 17.83 10.66 1.71
CA ALA A 109 18.57 11.90 1.47
C ALA A 109 20.07 11.64 1.28
N ASP A 110 20.66 10.75 2.08
CA ASP A 110 22.07 10.38 1.97
C ASP A 110 22.34 9.53 0.72
N GLY A 111 21.43 8.60 0.39
CA GLY A 111 21.46 7.84 -0.85
C GLY A 111 21.41 8.74 -2.08
N ALA A 112 20.52 9.73 -2.11
CA ALA A 112 20.43 10.70 -3.21
C ALA A 112 21.74 11.49 -3.41
N LYS A 113 22.44 11.86 -2.33
CA LYS A 113 23.75 12.52 -2.41
C LYS A 113 24.86 11.57 -2.88
N ALA A 114 24.79 10.29 -2.51
CA ALA A 114 25.76 9.29 -2.91
C ALA A 114 25.66 8.96 -4.42
N ILE A 115 24.47 9.07 -5.01
CA ILE A 115 24.22 8.87 -6.44
C ILE A 115 24.97 9.88 -7.30
N GLU A 116 25.11 11.11 -6.84
CA GLU A 116 25.90 12.14 -7.52
C GLU A 116 27.40 11.75 -7.64
N LYS A 117 27.85 10.78 -6.85
CA LYS A 117 29.25 10.33 -6.79
C LYS A 117 29.46 8.89 -7.27
N SER A 118 28.39 8.17 -7.65
CA SER A 118 28.42 6.72 -7.87
C SER A 118 28.02 6.33 -9.29
N VAL A 119 28.52 5.18 -9.73
CA VAL A 119 28.10 4.49 -10.96
C VAL A 119 26.60 4.17 -10.91
N VAL A 120 25.92 4.35 -12.05
CA VAL A 120 24.47 4.21 -12.27
C VAL A 120 23.87 2.93 -11.70
N ASP A 121 24.59 1.79 -11.76
CA ASP A 121 24.06 0.50 -11.30
C ASP A 121 23.81 0.46 -9.78
N LYS A 122 24.75 0.99 -8.98
CA LYS A 122 24.57 1.09 -7.52
C LYS A 122 23.45 2.06 -7.15
N ALA A 123 23.27 3.10 -7.96
CA ALA A 123 22.19 4.06 -7.78
C ALA A 123 20.81 3.41 -7.99
N ARG A 124 20.70 2.54 -8.99
CA ARG A 124 19.48 1.77 -9.27
C ARG A 124 19.17 0.75 -8.18
N GLU A 125 20.17 0.03 -7.68
CA GLU A 125 20.01 -0.89 -6.54
C GLU A 125 19.52 -0.15 -5.28
N ALA A 126 20.12 1.00 -4.98
CA ALA A 126 19.69 1.85 -3.88
C ALA A 126 18.25 2.36 -4.05
N GLU A 127 17.87 2.80 -5.26
CA GLU A 127 16.49 3.21 -5.56
C GLU A 127 15.49 2.07 -5.32
N GLN A 128 15.79 0.86 -5.78
CA GLN A 128 14.94 -0.31 -5.59
C GLN A 128 14.80 -0.67 -4.11
N ALA A 129 15.90 -0.65 -3.36
CA ALA A 129 15.90 -0.90 -1.92
C ALA A 129 15.05 0.14 -1.17
N VAL A 130 15.19 1.42 -1.51
CA VAL A 130 14.37 2.51 -0.97
C VAL A 130 12.89 2.30 -1.29
N THR A 131 12.57 2.01 -2.55
CA THR A 131 11.19 1.81 -3.00
C THR A 131 10.53 0.65 -2.26
N SER A 132 11.23 -0.48 -2.10
CA SER A 132 10.75 -1.63 -1.33
C SER A 132 10.49 -1.28 0.14
N ARG A 133 11.39 -0.51 0.77
CA ARG A 133 11.21 -0.04 2.16
C ARG A 133 10.03 0.92 2.29
N VAL A 134 9.85 1.83 1.34
CA VAL A 134 8.68 2.75 1.30
C VAL A 134 7.39 1.95 1.22
N HIS A 135 7.28 1.00 0.28
CA HIS A 135 6.08 0.16 0.16
C HIS A 135 5.80 -0.63 1.44
N ARG A 136 6.83 -1.16 2.11
CA ARG A 136 6.66 -1.84 3.40
C ARG A 136 6.12 -0.91 4.49
N LEU A 137 6.62 0.33 4.55
CA LEU A 137 6.10 1.30 5.52
C LEU A 137 4.67 1.73 5.18
N GLU A 138 4.36 1.97 3.92
CA GLU A 138 2.98 2.26 3.48
C GLU A 138 2.03 1.08 3.80
N ALA A 139 2.47 -0.16 3.60
CA ALA A 139 1.69 -1.34 3.97
C ALA A 139 1.49 -1.42 5.50
N ARG A 140 2.51 -1.07 6.29
CA ARG A 140 2.38 -1.02 7.75
C ARG A 140 1.42 0.08 8.21
N VAL A 141 1.45 1.25 7.57
CA VAL A 141 0.48 2.33 7.82
C VAL A 141 -0.93 1.84 7.53
N ASP A 142 -1.16 1.18 6.39
CA ASP A 142 -2.46 0.61 6.05
C ASP A 142 -2.92 -0.43 7.10
N VAL A 143 -2.03 -1.29 7.61
CA VAL A 143 -2.39 -2.24 8.68
C VAL A 143 -2.78 -1.52 9.97
N ILE A 144 -2.09 -0.43 10.32
CA ILE A 144 -2.43 0.38 11.49
C ILE A 144 -3.80 1.06 11.30
N GLU A 145 -4.04 1.65 10.13
CA GLU A 145 -5.34 2.23 9.75
C GLU A 145 -6.46 1.18 9.86
N ALA A 146 -6.25 -0.01 9.30
CA ALA A 146 -7.22 -1.09 9.40
C ALA A 146 -7.56 -1.46 10.85
N ARG A 147 -6.55 -1.56 11.72
CA ARG A 147 -6.76 -1.85 13.15
C ARG A 147 -7.51 -0.71 13.85
N HIS A 148 -7.22 0.54 13.49
CA HIS A 148 -7.94 1.69 14.00
C HIS A 148 -9.42 1.64 13.62
N GLU A 149 -9.75 1.37 12.34
CA GLU A 149 -11.15 1.28 11.90
C GLU A 149 -11.88 0.07 12.48
N ILE A 150 -11.20 -1.07 12.68
CA ILE A 150 -11.77 -2.21 13.42
C ILE A 150 -12.15 -1.81 14.86
N SER A 151 -11.28 -1.05 15.54
CA SER A 151 -11.56 -0.56 16.89
C SER A 151 -12.74 0.43 16.90
N ARG A 152 -12.82 1.33 15.92
CA ARG A 152 -13.96 2.27 15.79
C ARG A 152 -15.27 1.55 15.46
N ALA A 153 -15.22 0.53 14.60
CA ALA A 153 -16.37 -0.30 14.28
C ALA A 153 -16.95 -0.96 15.54
N LYS A 154 -16.08 -1.51 16.40
CA LYS A 154 -16.50 -2.07 17.71
C LYS A 154 -17.18 -1.01 18.58
N ALA A 155 -16.57 0.17 18.73
CA ALA A 155 -17.14 1.26 19.55
C ALA A 155 -18.52 1.74 19.03
N ASN A 156 -18.68 1.84 17.70
CA ASN A 156 -19.98 2.19 17.10
C ASN A 156 -21.03 1.11 17.37
N ALA A 157 -20.66 -0.18 17.25
CA ALA A 157 -21.56 -1.28 17.56
C ALA A 157 -21.94 -1.34 19.05
N ASP A 158 -21.02 -0.98 19.96
CA ASP A 158 -21.30 -0.85 21.40
C ASP A 158 -22.36 0.24 21.65
N SER A 159 -22.35 1.29 20.83
CA SER A 159 -23.32 2.38 20.85
C SER A 159 -24.58 2.12 20.02
N GLN A 160 -24.76 0.88 19.54
CA GLN A 160 -25.85 0.44 18.66
C GLN A 160 -25.93 1.19 17.30
N GLU A 161 -24.85 1.83 16.87
CA GLU A 161 -24.72 2.50 15.56
C GLU A 161 -24.22 1.52 14.50
N PHE A 162 -25.00 0.48 14.21
CA PHE A 162 -24.57 -0.66 13.37
C PHE A 162 -24.19 -0.28 11.93
N ASP A 163 -24.91 0.67 11.32
CA ASP A 163 -24.59 1.15 9.96
C ASP A 163 -23.19 1.77 9.88
N LYS A 164 -22.81 2.56 10.90
CA LYS A 164 -21.46 3.13 10.98
C LYS A 164 -20.42 2.05 11.24
N ALA A 165 -20.74 1.05 12.07
CA ALA A 165 -19.83 -0.07 12.30
C ALA A 165 -19.54 -0.84 11.01
N GLU A 166 -20.55 -1.10 10.19
CA GLU A 166 -20.42 -1.75 8.89
C GLU A 166 -19.55 -0.94 7.92
N GLN A 167 -19.76 0.38 7.84
CA GLN A 167 -18.91 1.25 7.03
C GLN A 167 -17.43 1.14 7.45
N GLN A 168 -17.16 1.18 8.76
CA GLN A 168 -15.80 1.08 9.28
C GLN A 168 -15.15 -0.28 8.98
N PHE A 169 -15.92 -1.37 8.93
CA PHE A 169 -15.39 -2.66 8.49
C PHE A 169 -15.02 -2.68 7.00
N HIS A 170 -15.81 -2.03 6.13
CA HIS A 170 -15.45 -1.90 4.73
C HIS A 170 -14.16 -1.10 4.53
N GLU A 171 -13.99 -0.01 5.28
CA GLU A 171 -12.75 0.77 5.28
C GLU A 171 -11.56 -0.09 5.75
N ALA A 172 -11.71 -0.82 6.86
CA ALA A 172 -10.67 -1.75 7.34
C ALA A 172 -10.28 -2.84 6.31
N ILE A 173 -11.26 -3.42 5.60
CA ILE A 173 -11.01 -4.40 4.54
C ILE A 173 -10.20 -3.76 3.39
N SER A 174 -10.56 -2.54 3.01
CA SER A 174 -9.86 -1.79 1.96
C SER A 174 -8.39 -1.58 2.32
N HIS A 175 -8.12 -1.16 3.56
CA HIS A 175 -6.75 -0.99 4.05
C HIS A 175 -5.96 -2.31 4.09
N ILE A 176 -6.56 -3.41 4.57
CA ILE A 176 -5.92 -4.73 4.57
C ILE A 176 -5.58 -5.18 3.14
N LYS A 177 -6.45 -4.91 2.17
CA LYS A 177 -6.20 -5.21 0.76
C LYS A 177 -5.05 -4.36 0.21
N GLY A 178 -5.06 -3.05 0.48
CA GLY A 178 -3.98 -2.13 0.08
C GLY A 178 -2.62 -2.54 0.66
N ALA A 179 -2.60 -2.96 1.93
CA ALA A 179 -1.40 -3.47 2.58
C ALA A 179 -0.85 -4.70 1.86
N LYS A 180 -1.72 -5.65 1.47
CA LYS A 180 -1.33 -6.87 0.74
C LYS A 180 -0.81 -6.56 -0.66
N GLU A 181 -1.40 -5.62 -1.37
CA GLU A 181 -0.97 -5.23 -2.73
C GLU A 181 0.41 -4.60 -2.74
N LYS A 182 0.71 -3.73 -1.76
CA LYS A 182 2.05 -3.13 -1.58
C LYS A 182 3.14 -4.13 -1.17
N MET A 183 2.72 -5.31 -0.70
CA MET A 183 3.56 -6.37 -0.16
C MET A 183 3.85 -7.51 -1.14
N ALA A 184 3.52 -7.37 -2.43
CA ALA A 184 3.49 -8.46 -3.41
C ALA A 184 4.70 -9.43 -3.42
N ASP A 185 5.87 -9.02 -2.94
CA ASP A 185 7.11 -9.78 -2.99
C ASP A 185 7.71 -10.20 -1.62
N GLY A 186 7.02 -10.00 -0.48
CA GLY A 186 7.65 -10.26 0.83
C GLY A 186 6.72 -10.68 1.96
N THR A 187 7.25 -11.49 2.89
CA THR A 187 6.51 -12.06 4.04
C THR A 187 6.58 -11.24 5.32
N ALA A 188 7.27 -10.09 5.29
CA ALA A 188 7.69 -9.37 6.51
C ALA A 188 6.51 -8.85 7.37
N LEU A 189 5.33 -8.64 6.79
CA LEU A 189 4.13 -8.20 7.51
C LEU A 189 2.98 -9.21 7.46
N ASP A 190 3.19 -10.43 6.96
CA ASP A 190 2.11 -11.43 6.82
C ASP A 190 1.44 -11.71 8.16
N ALA A 191 2.23 -11.91 9.21
CA ALA A 191 1.72 -12.11 10.56
C ALA A 191 0.89 -10.91 11.07
N GLN A 192 1.25 -9.67 10.72
CA GLN A 192 0.50 -8.48 11.12
C GLN A 192 -0.81 -8.33 10.33
N ILE A 193 -0.77 -8.61 9.03
CA ILE A 193 -1.95 -8.63 8.16
C ILE A 193 -2.93 -9.71 8.61
N ASP A 194 -2.43 -10.91 8.91
CA ASP A 194 -3.26 -12.02 9.38
C ASP A 194 -3.85 -11.75 10.77
N ALA A 195 -3.07 -11.13 11.66
CA ALA A 195 -3.59 -10.68 12.95
C ALA A 195 -4.70 -9.62 12.79
N ALA A 196 -4.53 -8.66 11.87
CA ALA A 196 -5.57 -7.67 11.56
C ALA A 196 -6.83 -8.32 10.96
N ARG A 197 -6.68 -9.30 10.07
CA ARG A 197 -7.79 -10.08 9.51
C ARG A 197 -8.53 -10.88 10.55
N SER A 198 -7.81 -11.58 11.44
CA SER A 198 -8.43 -12.30 12.55
C SER A 198 -9.22 -11.33 13.43
N SER A 199 -8.61 -10.19 13.77
CA SER A 199 -9.25 -9.15 14.58
C SER A 199 -10.52 -8.59 13.91
N LEU A 200 -10.50 -8.42 12.58
CA LEU A 200 -11.66 -8.00 11.80
C LEU A 200 -12.79 -9.04 11.86
N VAL A 201 -12.48 -10.31 11.67
CA VAL A 201 -13.46 -11.40 11.72
C VAL A 201 -14.09 -11.50 13.11
N ASP A 202 -13.28 -11.43 14.16
CA ASP A 202 -13.77 -11.48 15.54
C ASP A 202 -14.63 -10.26 15.87
N ALA A 203 -14.25 -9.08 15.38
CA ALA A 203 -15.04 -7.86 15.50
C ALA A 203 -16.39 -7.99 14.80
N ALA A 204 -16.40 -8.44 13.54
CA ALA A 204 -17.62 -8.61 12.75
C ALA A 204 -18.61 -9.56 13.44
N LYS A 205 -18.14 -10.70 13.96
CA LYS A 205 -18.96 -11.63 14.74
C LYS A 205 -19.54 -11.00 16.01
N ALA A 206 -18.74 -10.20 16.72
CA ALA A 206 -19.21 -9.50 17.92
C ALA A 206 -20.28 -8.46 17.59
N VAL A 207 -20.12 -7.73 16.48
CA VAL A 207 -21.13 -6.76 16.00
C VAL A 207 -22.41 -7.46 15.58
N GLU A 208 -22.32 -8.57 14.85
CA GLU A 208 -23.47 -9.38 14.45
C GLU A 208 -24.25 -9.87 15.68
N ALA A 209 -23.55 -10.41 16.69
CA ALA A 209 -24.18 -10.84 17.93
C ALA A 209 -24.92 -9.69 18.63
N LYS A 210 -24.32 -8.50 18.69
CA LYS A 210 -24.96 -7.31 19.28
C LYS A 210 -26.16 -6.82 18.49
N ALA A 211 -26.10 -6.88 17.16
CA ALA A 211 -27.22 -6.51 16.30
C ALA A 211 -28.42 -7.45 16.50
N VAL A 212 -28.15 -8.76 16.65
CA VAL A 212 -29.19 -9.75 16.97
C VAL A 212 -29.80 -9.49 18.35
N GLU A 213 -28.98 -9.20 19.35
CA GLU A 213 -29.45 -8.86 20.70
C GLU A 213 -30.30 -7.58 20.70
N ALA A 214 -29.86 -6.52 20.02
CA ALA A 214 -30.60 -5.27 19.91
C ALA A 214 -31.98 -5.48 19.27
N LYS A 215 -32.07 -6.25 18.18
CA LYS A 215 -33.35 -6.62 17.55
C LYS A 215 -34.24 -7.43 18.49
N ALA A 216 -33.67 -8.32 19.29
CA ALA A 216 -34.44 -9.11 20.26
C ALA A 216 -34.99 -8.23 21.40
N VAL A 217 -34.26 -7.18 21.82
CA VAL A 217 -34.73 -6.20 22.80
C VAL A 217 -35.85 -5.34 22.22
N GLU A 218 -35.69 -4.86 20.99
CA GLU A 218 -36.72 -4.08 20.27
C GLU A 218 -38.03 -4.87 20.13
N ALA A 219 -37.96 -6.13 19.68
CA ALA A 219 -39.13 -6.99 19.55
C ALA A 219 -39.84 -7.24 20.90
N LYS A 220 -39.07 -7.36 22.01
CA LYS A 220 -39.65 -7.49 23.36
C LYS A 220 -40.32 -6.19 23.81
N ALA A 221 -39.74 -5.03 23.47
CA ALA A 221 -40.32 -3.73 23.78
C ALA A 221 -41.63 -3.51 23.03
N GLU A 222 -41.67 -3.86 21.74
CA GLU A 222 -42.90 -3.82 20.93
C GLU A 222 -43.98 -4.74 21.51
N GLN A 223 -43.61 -5.98 21.87
CA GLN A 223 -44.55 -6.91 22.51
C GLN A 223 -45.09 -6.37 23.85
N ALA A 224 -44.24 -5.72 24.65
CA ALA A 224 -44.65 -5.10 25.90
C ALA A 224 -45.59 -3.91 25.65
N GLY A 225 -45.30 -3.06 24.66
CA GLY A 225 -46.17 -1.96 24.23
C GLY A 225 -47.56 -2.45 23.83
N ASN A 226 -47.63 -3.47 22.99
CA ASN A 226 -48.91 -4.08 22.56
C ASN A 226 -49.71 -4.65 23.74
N LYS A 227 -49.03 -5.21 24.75
CA LYS A 227 -49.70 -5.69 25.98
C LYS A 227 -50.25 -4.55 26.84
N ILE A 228 -49.52 -3.44 26.95
CA ILE A 228 -49.95 -2.25 27.68
C ILE A 228 -51.17 -1.64 26.98
N GLU A 229 -51.12 -1.44 25.67
CA GLU A 229 -52.24 -0.90 24.89
C GLU A 229 -53.51 -1.76 25.04
N LYS A 230 -53.35 -3.10 24.99
CA LYS A 230 -54.45 -4.02 25.26
C LYS A 230 -55.00 -3.86 26.67
N ALA A 231 -54.14 -3.83 27.68
CA ALA A 231 -54.56 -3.66 29.07
C ALA A 231 -55.28 -2.33 29.30
N GLU A 232 -54.85 -1.25 28.65
CA GLU A 232 -55.53 0.04 28.69
C GLU A 232 -56.91 -0.02 28.01
N SER A 233 -57.01 -0.66 26.84
CA SER A 233 -58.29 -0.88 26.16
C SER A 233 -59.27 -1.67 27.04
N ASP A 234 -58.80 -2.76 27.64
CA ASP A 234 -59.59 -3.61 28.54
C ASP A 234 -60.04 -2.82 29.79
N ALA A 235 -59.15 -2.02 30.39
CA ALA A 235 -59.48 -1.16 31.52
C ALA A 235 -60.52 -0.08 31.16
N ARG A 236 -60.42 0.55 29.98
CA ARG A 236 -61.42 1.52 29.51
C ARG A 236 -62.78 0.88 29.28
N ALA A 237 -62.81 -0.34 28.73
CA ALA A 237 -64.05 -1.09 28.54
C ALA A 237 -64.73 -1.38 29.89
N LEU A 238 -63.97 -1.79 30.91
CA LEU A 238 -64.46 -2.02 32.26
C LEU A 238 -65.00 -0.75 32.92
N VAL A 239 -64.29 0.38 32.83
CA VAL A 239 -64.78 1.67 33.34
C VAL A 239 -66.08 2.06 32.66
N LYS A 240 -66.19 1.87 31.34
CA LYS A 240 -67.42 2.16 30.60
C LYS A 240 -68.58 1.26 31.03
N SER A 241 -68.35 -0.03 31.29
CA SER A 241 -69.41 -0.92 31.79
C SER A 241 -69.86 -0.55 33.21
N LEU A 242 -68.96 -0.08 34.07
CA LEU A 242 -69.30 0.35 35.43
C LEU A 242 -70.10 1.67 35.46
N VAL A 243 -69.87 2.58 34.52
CA VAL A 243 -70.60 3.85 34.42
C VAL A 243 -71.91 3.71 33.64
N GLY A 244 -72.02 2.72 32.75
CA GLY A 244 -73.16 2.54 31.84
C GLY A 244 -74.40 1.85 32.44
N ASP A 245 -74.30 1.24 33.62
CA ASP A 245 -75.40 0.53 34.29
C ASP A 245 -76.22 1.41 35.25
N ASP A 246 -75.92 2.71 35.34
CA ASP A 246 -76.83 3.70 35.93
C ASP A 246 -77.98 4.00 34.96
N HIS A 247 -78.73 2.97 34.57
CA HIS A 247 -80.11 3.21 34.17
C HIS A 247 -80.81 3.74 35.42
N PRO A 248 -81.24 5.02 35.44
CA PRO A 248 -82.00 5.53 36.56
C PRO A 248 -83.18 4.56 36.72
N PRO A 249 -83.43 4.04 37.94
CA PRO A 249 -84.53 3.11 38.13
C PRO A 249 -85.77 3.80 37.57
N GLU A 250 -86.41 3.19 36.57
CA GLU A 250 -87.71 3.63 36.13
C GLU A 250 -88.63 3.49 37.34
N ILE A 251 -88.80 4.58 38.07
CA ILE A 251 -89.79 4.69 39.13
C ILE A 251 -91.12 4.65 38.39
N SER A 252 -91.62 3.44 38.17
CA SER A 252 -92.96 3.17 37.70
C SER A 252 -93.91 3.81 38.71
N ALA A 253 -94.39 5.00 38.37
CA ALA A 253 -95.41 5.70 39.12
C ALA A 253 -96.72 4.94 38.93
N ALA A 254 -97.00 3.99 39.82
CA ALA A 254 -98.28 3.33 39.91
C ALA A 254 -99.37 4.38 40.25
N LYS A 255 -100.38 4.47 39.39
CA LYS A 255 -101.65 5.16 39.61
C LYS A 255 -102.78 4.14 39.60
#